data_AF-A0A356TQH5-F1
#
_entry.id   AF-A0A356TQH5-F1
#
_cell.length_a   1.000
_cell.length_b   1.000
_cell.length_c   1.000
_cell.angle_alpha   90.00
_cell.angle_beta   90.00
_cell.angle_gamma   90.00
#
_symmetry.space_group_name_H-M   'P 1'
#
loop_
_entity.id
_entity.type
_entity.pdbx_description
1 polymer ?
#
loop_
_entity_poly.entity_id
_entity_poly.type
_entity_poly.pdbx_seq_one_letter_code
_entity_poly.pdbx_strand_id
1 'polypeptide(L)'
;NRNALALAALADADVARGATMTAQESLGALVSEAGTSIRHAHLDAAFADDAAAQIQSMRDSVSGVSMDEEMIALSRYQRGYQASLRVVQAADTMLQELVNLGR
;
A
#
# COMPACT_ATOMS: atom_id res chain seq x y z
N ASN A 1 -36.75 54.67 1.43
CA ASN A 1 -36.58 53.62 0.40
C ASN A 1 -35.33 53.82 -0.48
N ARG A 2 -34.84 55.04 -0.70
CA ARG A 2 -33.67 55.33 -1.55
C ARG A 2 -32.39 54.53 -1.21
N ASN A 3 -32.09 54.31 0.08
CA ASN A 3 -30.92 53.53 0.51
C ASN A 3 -31.10 52.02 0.26
N ALA A 4 -32.32 51.49 0.39
CA ALA A 4 -32.61 50.09 0.10
C ALA A 4 -32.50 49.79 -1.40
N LEU A 5 -32.94 50.72 -2.25
CA LEU A 5 -32.75 50.64 -3.70
C LEU A 5 -31.27 50.75 -4.10
N ALA A 6 -30.50 51.64 -3.46
CA ALA A 6 -29.07 51.76 -3.71
C ALA A 6 -28.30 50.48 -3.30
N LEU A 7 -28.71 49.83 -2.20
CA LEU A 7 -28.13 48.56 -1.78
C LEU A 7 -28.48 47.42 -2.75
N ALA A 8 -29.73 47.36 -3.23
CA ALA A 8 -30.13 46.41 -4.27
C ALA A 8 -29.33 46.60 -5.56
N ALA A 9 -29.18 47.85 -6.02
CA ALA A 9 -28.36 48.16 -7.19
C ALA A 9 -26.88 47.80 -7.03
N LEU A 10 -26.34 47.86 -5.80
CA LEU A 10 -24.98 47.42 -5.51
C LEU A 10 -24.83 45.90 -5.56
N ALA A 11 -25.87 45.15 -5.20
CA ALA A 11 -25.86 43.69 -5.27
C ALA A 11 -25.81 43.19 -6.73
N ASP A 12 -26.47 43.91 -7.64
CA ASP A 12 -26.46 43.64 -9.09
C ASP A 12 -25.29 44.30 -9.83
N ALA A 13 -24.47 45.10 -9.14
CA ALA A 13 -23.34 45.79 -9.76
C ALA A 13 -22.11 44.87 -9.87
N ASP A 14 -21.38 45.00 -10.98
CA ASP A 14 -20.11 44.31 -11.19
C ASP A 14 -19.02 44.95 -10.34
N VAL A 15 -18.84 44.42 -9.13
CA VAL A 15 -17.88 44.93 -8.13
C VAL A 15 -16.72 43.97 -7.89
N ALA A 16 -16.80 42.74 -8.39
CA ALA A 16 -15.81 41.69 -8.18
C ALA A 16 -15.01 41.38 -9.46
N ARG A 17 -13.85 40.71 -9.30
CA ARG A 17 -12.88 40.36 -10.37
C ARG A 17 -12.65 41.50 -11.38
N GLY A 18 -12.19 42.65 -10.89
CA GLY A 18 -11.90 43.80 -11.74
C GLY A 18 -13.14 44.44 -12.37
N ALA A 19 -14.28 44.40 -11.67
CA ALA A 19 -15.57 44.95 -12.10
C ALA A 19 -16.18 44.25 -13.34
N THR A 20 -16.08 42.93 -13.39
CA THR A 20 -16.66 42.10 -14.46
C THR A 20 -17.68 41.07 -13.98
N MET A 21 -17.86 40.97 -12.66
CA MET A 21 -18.78 40.04 -12.03
C MET A 21 -19.44 40.70 -10.82
N THR A 22 -20.68 40.34 -10.57
CA THR A 22 -21.34 40.65 -9.29
C THR A 22 -20.63 39.94 -8.14
N ALA A 23 -20.85 40.45 -6.92
CA ALA A 23 -20.32 39.80 -5.72
C ALA A 23 -20.77 38.33 -5.61
N GLN A 24 -22.03 38.05 -5.97
CA GLN A 24 -22.64 36.72 -5.89
C GLN A 24 -22.04 35.74 -6.89
N GLU A 25 -21.82 36.18 -8.14
CA GLU A 25 -21.18 35.35 -9.17
C GLU A 25 -19.73 35.02 -8.80
N SER A 26 -19.00 35.99 -8.24
CA SER A 26 -17.61 35.75 -7.82
C SER A 26 -17.53 34.73 -6.68
N LEU A 27 -18.47 34.77 -5.74
CA LEU A 27 -18.55 33.80 -4.65
C LEU A 27 -18.90 32.41 -5.19
N GLY A 28 -19.86 32.32 -6.11
CA GLY A 28 -20.20 31.07 -6.80
C GLY A 28 -19.01 30.46 -7.55
N ALA A 29 -18.23 31.29 -8.24
CA ALA A 29 -17.01 30.87 -8.93
C ALA A 29 -15.96 30.33 -7.96
N LEU A 30 -15.72 31.00 -6.82
CA LEU A 30 -14.79 30.54 -5.79
C LEU A 30 -15.21 29.21 -5.17
N VAL A 31 -16.50 29.03 -4.86
CA VAL A 31 -17.01 27.76 -4.33
C VAL A 31 -16.88 26.64 -5.35
N SER A 32 -17.16 26.93 -6.62
CA SER A 32 -16.98 25.98 -7.71
C SER A 32 -15.51 25.56 -7.86
N GLU A 33 -14.58 26.53 -7.86
CA GLU A 33 -13.13 26.29 -7.95
C GLU A 33 -12.60 25.48 -6.75
N ALA A 34 -13.06 25.80 -5.54
CA ALA A 34 -12.73 25.00 -4.36
C ALA A 34 -13.28 23.57 -4.49
N GLY A 35 -14.52 23.41 -4.95
CA GLY A 35 -15.15 22.11 -5.15
C GLY A 35 -14.45 21.25 -6.21
N THR A 36 -14.01 21.84 -7.32
CA THR A 36 -13.22 21.12 -8.33
C THR A 36 -11.84 20.75 -7.79
N SER A 37 -11.16 21.66 -7.10
CA SER A 37 -9.86 21.40 -6.47
C SER A 37 -9.94 20.25 -5.45
N ILE A 38 -10.97 20.22 -4.61
CA ILE A 38 -11.18 19.14 -3.63
C ILE A 38 -11.41 17.80 -4.35
N ARG A 39 -12.23 17.81 -5.41
CA ARG A 39 -12.48 16.59 -6.21
C ARG A 39 -11.20 16.07 -6.85
N HIS A 40 -10.36 16.96 -7.39
CA HIS A 40 -9.07 16.58 -7.95
C HIS A 40 -8.15 15.96 -6.88
N ALA A 41 -8.02 16.60 -5.71
CA ALA A 41 -7.21 16.06 -4.63
C ALA A 41 -7.66 14.66 -4.17
N HIS A 42 -8.97 14.41 -4.12
CA HIS A 42 -9.50 13.07 -3.81
C HIS A 42 -9.17 12.02 -4.87
N LEU A 43 -9.25 12.39 -6.15
CA LEU A 43 -8.89 11.49 -7.26
C LEU A 43 -7.39 11.17 -7.25
N ASP A 44 -6.55 12.18 -7.02
CA ASP A 44 -5.09 12.00 -6.95
C ASP A 44 -4.70 11.12 -5.76
N ALA A 45 -5.35 11.30 -4.60
CA ALA A 45 -5.14 10.46 -3.43
C ALA A 45 -5.53 9.00 -3.69
N ALA A 46 -6.71 8.75 -4.29
CA ALA A 46 -7.15 7.41 -4.64
C ALA A 46 -6.19 6.74 -5.66
N PHE A 47 -5.74 7.48 -6.67
CA PHE A 47 -4.77 6.98 -7.63
C PHE A 47 -3.42 6.62 -6.97
N ALA A 48 -2.94 7.45 -6.04
CA ALA A 48 -1.70 7.18 -5.31
C ALA A 48 -1.82 5.92 -4.43
N ASP A 49 -2.95 5.74 -3.75
CA ASP A 49 -3.23 4.53 -2.96
C ASP A 49 -3.28 3.27 -3.83
N ASP A 50 -3.98 3.33 -4.96
CA ASP A 50 -4.06 2.21 -5.91
C ASP A 50 -2.67 1.87 -6.48
N ALA A 51 -1.89 2.88 -6.85
CA ALA A 51 -0.52 2.69 -7.34
C ALA A 51 0.39 2.07 -6.26
N ALA A 52 0.28 2.52 -5.01
CA ALA A 52 1.03 1.95 -3.89
C ALA A 52 0.65 0.49 -3.64
N ALA A 53 -0.64 0.15 -3.69
CA ALA A 53 -1.13 -1.22 -3.55
C ALA A 53 -0.62 -2.13 -4.69
N GLN A 54 -0.63 -1.63 -5.93
CA GLN A 54 -0.10 -2.36 -7.09
C GLN A 54 1.40 -2.62 -6.96
N ILE A 55 2.19 -1.61 -6.55
CA ILE A 55 3.63 -1.76 -6.31
C ILE A 55 3.88 -2.75 -5.17
N GLN A 56 3.10 -2.68 -4.10
CA GLN A 56 3.19 -3.61 -2.98
C GLN A 56 2.93 -5.05 -3.44
N SER A 57 1.88 -5.27 -4.22
CA SER A 57 1.57 -6.59 -4.80
C SER A 57 2.67 -7.10 -5.72
N MET A 58 3.26 -6.24 -6.56
CA MET A 58 4.41 -6.60 -7.40
C MET A 58 5.66 -6.91 -6.58
N ARG A 59 5.90 -6.18 -5.50
CA ARG A 59 7.00 -6.47 -4.57
C ARG A 59 6.77 -7.80 -3.89
N ASP A 60 5.56 -8.08 -3.44
CA ASP A 60 5.21 -9.33 -2.77
C ASP A 60 5.18 -10.51 -3.74
N SER A 61 4.97 -10.31 -5.04
CA SER A 61 5.07 -11.40 -6.03
C SER A 61 6.51 -11.78 -6.36
N VAL A 62 7.45 -10.84 -6.28
CA VAL A 62 8.88 -11.08 -6.52
C VAL A 62 9.62 -11.47 -5.24
N SER A 63 9.25 -10.86 -4.12
CA SER A 63 9.91 -11.00 -2.81
C SER A 63 9.10 -11.81 -1.80
N GLY A 64 7.89 -12.24 -2.16
CA GLY A 64 7.06 -13.10 -1.32
C GLY A 64 7.64 -14.49 -1.28
N VAL A 65 8.37 -14.77 -0.21
CA VAL A 65 8.76 -16.12 0.16
C VAL A 65 7.50 -16.88 0.55
N SER A 66 7.18 -17.96 -0.15
CA SER A 66 6.04 -18.80 0.21
C SER A 66 6.37 -19.57 1.49
N MET A 67 5.67 -19.27 2.59
CA MET A 67 5.84 -19.96 3.87
C MET A 67 5.64 -21.48 3.72
N ASP A 68 4.79 -21.91 2.79
CA ASP A 68 4.57 -23.33 2.49
C ASP A 68 5.79 -23.95 1.79
N GLU A 69 6.41 -23.24 0.84
CA GLU A 69 7.64 -23.71 0.19
C GLU A 69 8.81 -23.76 1.18
N GLU A 70 8.94 -22.75 2.05
CA GLU A 70 9.93 -22.76 3.13
C GLU A 70 9.66 -23.88 4.14
N MET A 71 8.40 -24.18 4.46
CA MET A 71 8.05 -25.29 5.34
C MET A 71 8.34 -26.65 4.70
N ILE A 72 8.11 -26.78 3.38
CA ILE A 72 8.50 -27.97 2.61
C ILE A 72 10.03 -28.13 2.61
N ALA A 73 10.77 -27.04 2.36
CA ALA A 73 12.23 -27.03 2.39
C ALA A 73 12.75 -27.42 3.79
N LEU A 74 12.18 -26.82 4.84
CA LEU A 74 12.49 -27.14 6.24
C LEU A 74 12.21 -28.61 6.56
N SER A 75 11.05 -29.14 6.17
CA SER A 75 10.70 -30.56 6.34
C SER A 75 11.68 -31.48 5.60
N ARG A 76 12.13 -31.08 4.40
CA ARG A 76 13.14 -31.81 3.64
C ARG A 76 14.49 -31.81 4.36
N TYR A 77 14.94 -30.66 4.88
CA TYR A 77 16.18 -30.57 5.66
C TYR A 77 16.09 -31.40 6.94
N GLN A 78 14.97 -31.37 7.65
CA GLN A 78 14.74 -32.19 8.85
C GLN A 78 14.80 -33.69 8.53
N ARG A 79 14.16 -34.14 7.44
CA ARG A 79 14.24 -35.53 6.98
C ARG A 79 15.66 -35.93 6.58
N GLY A 80 16.38 -35.05 5.90
CA GLY A 80 17.79 -35.25 5.58
C GLY A 80 18.65 -35.42 6.83
N TYR A 81 18.46 -34.56 7.83
CA TYR A 81 19.15 -34.65 9.12
C TYR A 81 18.84 -35.97 9.85
N GLN A 82 17.57 -36.38 9.91
CA GLN A 82 17.19 -37.67 10.48
C GLN A 82 17.84 -38.86 9.74
N ALA A 83 17.94 -38.79 8.41
CA ALA A 83 18.62 -39.81 7.63
C ALA A 83 20.13 -39.84 7.95
N SER A 84 20.78 -38.67 8.05
CA SER A 84 22.18 -38.57 8.46
C SER A 84 22.42 -39.17 9.86
N LEU A 85 21.53 -38.93 10.82
CA LEU A 85 21.63 -39.55 12.14
C LEU A 85 21.58 -41.08 12.09
N ARG A 86 20.73 -41.66 11.25
CA ARG A 86 20.67 -43.13 11.07
C ARG A 86 21.97 -43.68 10.47
N VAL A 87 22.60 -42.95 9.54
CA VAL A 87 23.89 -43.35 8.97
C VAL A 87 24.98 -43.33 10.05
N VAL A 88 25.02 -42.29 10.88
CA VAL A 88 25.97 -42.20 12.00
C VAL A 88 25.74 -43.35 12.99
N GLN A 89 24.50 -43.65 13.35
CA GLN A 89 24.17 -44.78 14.23
C GLN A 89 24.59 -46.14 13.65
N ALA A 90 24.41 -46.33 12.34
CA ALA A 90 24.86 -47.54 11.67
C ALA A 90 26.39 -47.65 11.70
N ALA A 91 27.11 -46.54 11.45
CA ALA A 91 28.56 -46.49 11.53
C ALA A 91 29.06 -46.77 12.96
N ASP A 92 28.44 -46.20 13.99
CA ASP A 92 28.77 -46.45 15.39
C ASP A 92 28.57 -47.93 15.76
N THR A 93 27.47 -48.54 15.31
CA THR A 93 27.21 -49.98 15.52
C THR A 93 28.31 -50.84 14.87
N MET A 94 28.67 -50.55 13.62
CA MET A 94 29.73 -51.28 12.91
C MET A 94 31.09 -51.12 13.62
N LEU A 95 31.41 -49.92 14.10
CA LEU A 95 32.64 -49.66 14.86
C LEU A 95 32.69 -50.47 16.16
N GLN A 96 31.57 -50.55 16.89
CA GLN A 96 31.47 -51.33 18.11
C GLN A 96 31.63 -52.84 17.84
N GLU A 97 31.02 -53.36 16.78
CA GLU A 97 31.20 -54.78 16.38
C GLU A 97 32.66 -55.11 16.06
N LEU A 98 33.35 -54.24 15.29
CA LEU A 98 34.76 -54.41 14.97
C LEU A 98 35.66 -54.41 16.20
N VAL A 99 35.41 -53.50 17.15
CA VAL A 99 36.16 -53.44 18.42
C VAL A 99 35.94 -54.69 19.28
N ASN A 100 34.71 -55.22 19.30
CA ASN A 100 34.37 -56.42 20.07
C ASN A 100 34.96 -57.70 19.47
N LEU A 101 35.13 -57.79 18.14
CA LEU A 101 35.80 -58.91 17.46
C LEU A 101 37.32 -58.92 17.65
N GLY A 102 37.93 -57.76 17.93
CA GLY A 102 39.38 -57.62 18.16
C GLY A 102 39.82 -57.93 19.59
N ARG A 103 38.92 -58.34 20.48
CA ARG A 103 39.19 -58.78 21.85
C ARG A 103 39.07 -60.29 21.96
#